data_AF-A0A7X0U3E5-F1
#
_entry.id   AF-A0A7X0U3E5-F1
#
_cell.length_a   1.000
_cell.length_b   1.000
_cell.length_c   1.000
_cell.angle_alpha   90.00
_cell.angle_beta   90.00
_cell.angle_gamma   90.00
#
_symmetry.space_group_name_H-M   'P 1'
#
loop_
_entity.id
_entity.type
_entity.pdbx_description
1 polymer ?
#
loop_
_entity_poly.entity_id
_entity_poly.type
_entity_poly.pdbx_seq_one_letter_code
_entity_poly.pdbx_strand_id
1 'polypeptide(L)'
;MDDYRAVRELLPAPPLDPEVQQAGRDRLNRAFARERRFGRGRRRAAGPALVAAAAVVITAAPPPAQQGARPVAVAPLTADRMLLAAAESVARQPDEGAWWGSTLVNGREFDDPDHRYRLRQSESAEVWIPADPEARTWYRTTYLGAEPASARDEEAWRAAGSPTSWRYADPPGLVTPERAGGVVNGGAGEARTWSSEDWDFRIVLAGEPLTKLGEVPDTPEGLRALYGAGVDDRALADNVVRLLVYAPVTSGTRAAAYRLLASLPGVTAAGAVTDVLGRPGEGLEYHSAELPVTGYAGETRTRLVIDPATGKPLSIETRTAQEGRLLEYTAIRDSVWTDQNPLKESK
;
A
#
# COMPACT_ATOMS: atom_id res chain seq x y z
N MET A 1 39.04 -30.55 2.44
CA MET A 1 37.84 -31.16 3.04
C MET A 1 37.40 -30.23 4.15
N ASP A 2 36.29 -29.52 3.92
CA ASP A 2 35.65 -28.70 4.95
C ASP A 2 34.22 -29.22 5.11
N ASP A 3 34.16 -30.44 5.63
CA ASP A 3 32.95 -31.28 5.70
C ASP A 3 31.93 -30.74 6.71
N TYR A 4 32.29 -29.70 7.48
CA TYR A 4 31.38 -29.04 8.42
C TYR A 4 30.47 -27.98 7.77
N ARG A 5 30.85 -27.44 6.61
CA ARG A 5 29.98 -26.51 5.85
C ARG A 5 28.84 -27.23 5.15
N ALA A 6 29.11 -28.40 4.58
CA ALA A 6 28.11 -29.23 3.89
C ALA A 6 27.03 -29.80 4.82
N VAL A 7 27.36 -30.04 6.11
CA VAL A 7 26.39 -30.54 7.10
C VAL A 7 25.43 -29.44 7.59
N ARG A 8 25.84 -28.16 7.53
CA ARG A 8 25.01 -27.03 7.98
C ARG A 8 23.93 -26.63 6.97
N GLU A 9 24.09 -26.97 5.70
CA GLU A 9 23.11 -26.74 4.62
C GLU A 9 22.04 -27.86 4.51
N LEU A 10 22.23 -28.99 5.19
CA LEU A 10 21.33 -30.16 5.13
C LEU A 10 20.38 -30.31 6.32
N LEU A 11 20.43 -29.42 7.31
CA LEU A 11 19.54 -29.45 8.47
C LEU A 11 18.54 -28.30 8.38
N PRO A 12 17.22 -28.56 8.27
CA PRO A 12 16.23 -27.51 8.43
C PRO A 12 16.39 -26.88 9.82
N ALA A 13 16.41 -25.55 9.87
CA ALA A 13 16.42 -24.85 11.14
C ALA A 13 15.20 -25.31 11.95
N PRO A 14 15.37 -25.80 13.19
CA PRO A 14 14.24 -26.23 14.00
C PRO A 14 13.29 -25.04 14.19
N PRO A 15 11.96 -25.25 14.16
CA PRO A 15 11.01 -24.18 14.41
C PRO A 15 11.34 -23.51 15.74
N LEU A 16 11.38 -22.18 15.74
CA LEU A 16 11.68 -21.41 16.94
C LEU A 16 10.61 -21.69 17.99
N ASP A 17 11.04 -21.93 19.23
CA ASP A 17 10.18 -22.15 20.38
C ASP A 17 9.08 -21.06 20.45
N PRO A 18 7.80 -21.41 20.66
CA PRO A 18 6.71 -20.45 20.76
C PRO A 18 6.97 -19.31 21.76
N GLU A 19 7.71 -19.56 22.85
CA GLU A 19 8.11 -18.51 23.79
C GLU A 19 9.15 -17.54 23.18
N VAL A 20 10.03 -18.03 22.32
CA VAL A 20 11.00 -17.21 21.58
C VAL A 20 10.30 -16.38 20.50
N GLN A 21 9.29 -16.94 19.83
CA GLN A 21 8.44 -16.21 18.88
C GLN A 21 7.65 -15.09 19.58
N GLN A 22 7.02 -15.39 20.72
CA GLN A 22 6.27 -14.39 21.50
C GLN A 22 7.20 -13.32 22.08
N ALA A 23 8.37 -13.70 22.61
CA ALA A 23 9.39 -12.74 23.06
C ALA A 23 9.97 -11.90 21.91
N GLY A 24 9.98 -12.44 20.68
CA GLY A 24 10.27 -11.73 19.44
C GLY A 24 9.21 -10.67 19.12
N ARG A 25 7.93 -11.05 19.13
CA ARG A 25 6.78 -10.14 18.97
C ARG A 25 6.78 -9.03 20.01
N ASP A 26 7.07 -9.35 21.27
CA ASP A 26 7.15 -8.37 22.36
C ASP A 26 8.38 -7.46 22.27
N ARG A 27 9.50 -7.93 21.70
CA ARG A 27 10.65 -7.06 21.39
C ARG A 27 10.35 -6.12 20.23
N LEU A 28 9.65 -6.60 19.21
CA LEU A 28 9.24 -5.81 18.04
C LEU A 28 8.24 -4.72 18.45
N ASN A 29 7.22 -5.07 19.24
CA ASN A 29 6.27 -4.12 19.83
C ASN A 29 6.97 -3.08 20.71
N ARG A 30 8.02 -3.47 21.45
CA ARG A 30 8.86 -2.55 22.22
C ARG A 30 9.80 -1.70 21.36
N ALA A 31 10.23 -2.19 20.20
CA ALA A 31 11.03 -1.41 19.23
C ALA A 31 10.18 -0.29 18.61
N PHE A 32 8.94 -0.59 18.19
CA PHE A 32 7.95 0.40 17.75
C PHE A 32 7.54 1.40 18.87
N ALA A 33 7.67 1.01 20.14
CA ALA A 33 7.47 1.93 21.26
C ALA A 33 8.72 2.80 21.56
N ARG A 34 9.93 2.33 21.23
CA ARG A 34 11.20 3.06 21.43
C ARG A 34 11.45 4.13 20.37
N GLU A 35 10.98 3.94 19.14
CA GLU A 35 10.97 4.98 18.10
C GLU A 35 10.22 6.25 18.52
N ARG A 36 9.26 6.14 19.45
CA ARG A 36 8.48 7.28 19.97
C ARG A 36 9.26 8.21 20.92
N ARG A 37 10.48 7.87 21.34
CA ARG A 37 11.21 8.60 22.41
C ARG A 37 12.39 9.45 21.94
N PHE A 38 12.82 9.37 20.68
CA PHE A 38 13.92 10.20 20.16
C PHE A 38 13.43 11.56 19.65
N GLY A 39 12.76 12.32 20.50
CA GLY A 39 12.21 13.64 20.21
C GLY A 39 12.68 14.68 21.20
N ARG A 40 13.97 15.06 21.20
CA ARG A 40 14.47 16.30 21.83
C ARG A 40 15.89 16.60 21.35
N GLY A 41 16.04 17.58 20.45
CA GLY A 41 17.39 18.03 20.07
C GLY A 41 17.48 19.06 18.93
N ARG A 42 17.12 20.31 19.22
CA ARG A 42 17.64 21.59 18.66
C ARG A 42 17.83 21.79 17.14
N ARG A 43 16.95 22.67 16.64
CA ARG A 43 17.02 23.57 15.48
C ARG A 43 18.40 24.18 15.18
N ARG A 44 18.72 24.39 13.89
CA ARG A 44 19.20 25.67 13.32
C ARG A 44 18.77 25.81 11.84
N ALA A 45 18.57 27.05 11.42
CA ALA A 45 17.85 27.48 10.22
C ALA A 45 18.76 28.03 9.11
N ALA A 46 18.27 28.00 7.86
CA ALA A 46 18.53 28.89 6.71
C ALA A 46 17.57 28.41 5.59
N GLY A 47 16.85 29.17 4.77
CA GLY A 47 16.97 30.50 4.15
C GLY A 47 16.55 30.28 2.68
N PRO A 48 15.59 31.03 2.08
CA PRO A 48 14.86 30.55 0.90
C PRO A 48 15.54 30.90 -0.43
N ALA A 49 15.42 30.02 -1.43
CA ALA A 49 15.76 30.32 -2.83
C ALA A 49 14.52 30.11 -3.72
N LEU A 50 14.14 31.19 -4.42
CA LEU A 50 13.04 31.28 -5.39
C LEU A 50 13.45 30.61 -6.71
N VAL A 51 12.57 29.79 -7.29
CA VAL A 51 12.64 29.43 -8.71
C VAL A 51 11.24 29.52 -9.32
N ALA A 52 11.12 30.35 -10.36
CA ALA A 52 9.89 30.58 -11.12
C ALA A 52 9.67 29.49 -12.17
N ALA A 53 8.43 29.03 -12.34
CA ALA A 53 8.03 28.10 -13.40
C ALA A 53 7.00 28.78 -14.33
N ALA A 54 7.29 28.76 -15.63
CA ALA A 54 6.39 29.23 -16.68
C ALA A 54 5.45 28.09 -17.13
N ALA A 55 4.15 28.39 -17.22
CA ALA A 55 3.11 27.46 -17.66
C ALA A 55 2.86 27.58 -19.17
N VAL A 56 2.75 26.44 -19.86
CA VAL A 56 2.25 26.35 -21.24
C VAL A 56 0.86 25.73 -21.18
N VAL A 57 -0.14 26.45 -21.70
CA VAL A 57 -1.53 26.01 -21.81
C VAL A 57 -1.75 25.44 -23.21
N ILE A 58 -2.19 24.18 -23.31
CA ILE A 58 -2.71 23.60 -24.55
C ILE A 58 -4.20 23.37 -24.37
N THR A 59 -5.01 24.15 -25.08
CA THR A 59 -6.47 23.98 -25.16
C THR A 59 -6.81 22.94 -26.23
N ALA A 60 -7.43 21.82 -25.85
CA ALA A 60 -8.00 20.86 -26.79
C ALA A 60 -9.53 21.02 -26.87
N ALA A 61 -10.06 21.09 -28.10
CA ALA A 61 -11.49 21.18 -28.39
C ALA A 61 -12.18 19.80 -28.35
N PRO A 62 -13.48 19.71 -27.99
CA PRO A 62 -14.18 18.42 -27.87
C PRO A 62 -14.64 17.86 -29.23
N PRO A 63 -14.67 16.52 -29.40
CA PRO A 63 -15.22 15.87 -30.60
C PRO A 63 -16.77 15.79 -30.55
N PRO A 64 -17.44 15.64 -31.71
CA PRO A 64 -18.90 15.59 -31.80
C PRO A 64 -19.48 14.23 -31.36
N ALA A 65 -20.68 14.30 -30.78
CA ALA A 65 -21.42 13.18 -30.19
C ALA A 65 -21.93 12.16 -31.24
N GLN A 66 -21.66 10.87 -31.00
CA GLN A 66 -22.32 9.76 -31.71
C GLN A 66 -23.54 9.26 -30.92
N GLN A 67 -24.63 9.06 -31.66
CA GLN A 67 -25.94 8.64 -31.18
C GLN A 67 -25.94 7.16 -30.75
N GLY A 68 -26.59 6.90 -29.61
CA GLY A 68 -26.44 5.68 -28.81
C GLY A 68 -27.08 4.42 -29.41
N ALA A 69 -26.29 3.35 -29.41
CA ALA A 69 -26.81 1.99 -29.37
C ALA A 69 -27.41 1.74 -27.97
N ARG A 70 -28.59 1.08 -27.92
CA ARG A 70 -29.24 0.68 -26.67
C ARG A 70 -28.29 -0.22 -25.86
N PRO A 71 -28.01 0.06 -24.58
CA PRO A 71 -27.20 -0.84 -23.76
C PRO A 71 -27.99 -2.12 -23.51
N VAL A 72 -27.44 -3.25 -23.96
CA VAL A 72 -27.81 -4.56 -23.42
C VAL A 72 -27.46 -4.50 -21.93
N ALA A 73 -28.42 -4.78 -21.05
CA ALA A 73 -28.17 -4.87 -19.62
C ALA A 73 -27.21 -6.04 -19.37
N VAL A 74 -25.91 -5.73 -19.29
CA VAL A 74 -24.88 -6.66 -18.83
C VAL A 74 -25.21 -6.94 -17.36
N ALA A 75 -25.51 -8.19 -17.03
CA ALA A 75 -25.70 -8.58 -15.64
C ALA A 75 -24.47 -8.15 -14.83
N PRO A 76 -24.63 -7.53 -13.66
CA PRO A 76 -23.49 -7.07 -12.87
C PRO A 76 -22.57 -8.26 -12.57
N LEU A 77 -21.26 -8.07 -12.79
CA LEU A 77 -20.26 -9.08 -12.48
C LEU A 77 -20.32 -9.38 -10.98
N THR A 78 -20.44 -10.66 -10.62
CA THR A 78 -20.27 -11.08 -9.22
C THR A 78 -18.78 -10.99 -8.86
N ALA A 79 -18.47 -10.80 -7.57
CA ALA A 79 -17.08 -10.75 -7.07
C ALA A 79 -16.25 -11.93 -7.59
N ASP A 80 -16.81 -13.14 -7.53
CA ASP A 80 -16.13 -14.36 -7.96
C ASP A 80 -15.72 -14.28 -9.43
N ARG A 81 -16.63 -13.85 -10.33
CA ARG A 81 -16.34 -13.76 -11.76
C ARG A 81 -15.29 -12.69 -12.04
N MET A 82 -15.37 -11.55 -11.35
CA MET A 82 -14.41 -10.47 -11.45
C MET A 82 -13.00 -10.91 -11.02
N LEU A 83 -12.91 -11.60 -9.88
CA LEU A 83 -11.65 -12.09 -9.33
C LEU A 83 -11.06 -13.24 -10.16
N LEU A 84 -11.89 -14.15 -10.68
CA LEU A 84 -11.42 -15.20 -11.58
C LEU A 84 -10.89 -14.61 -12.90
N ALA A 85 -11.54 -13.59 -13.45
CA ALA A 85 -11.03 -12.87 -14.61
C ALA A 85 -9.69 -12.15 -14.31
N ALA A 86 -9.58 -11.51 -13.13
CA ALA A 86 -8.32 -10.92 -12.68
C ALA A 86 -7.20 -11.98 -12.54
N ALA A 87 -7.53 -13.18 -12.05
CA ALA A 87 -6.59 -14.30 -11.95
C ALA A 87 -6.07 -14.74 -13.33
N GLU A 88 -6.93 -14.82 -14.33
CA GLU A 88 -6.54 -15.16 -15.72
C GLU A 88 -5.69 -14.07 -16.39
N SER A 89 -6.01 -12.79 -16.12
CA SER A 89 -5.24 -11.67 -16.66
C SER A 89 -3.87 -11.52 -16.02
N VAL A 90 -3.78 -11.67 -14.69
CA VAL A 90 -2.50 -11.54 -13.97
C VAL A 90 -1.55 -12.70 -14.25
N ALA A 91 -2.08 -13.91 -14.47
CA ALA A 91 -1.29 -15.10 -14.82
C ALA A 91 -0.53 -14.98 -16.16
N ARG A 92 -0.87 -13.97 -16.99
CA ARG A 92 -0.21 -13.68 -18.26
C ARG A 92 0.78 -12.51 -18.18
N GLN A 93 0.92 -11.91 -17.00
CA GLN A 93 1.84 -10.80 -16.80
C GLN A 93 3.27 -11.34 -16.63
N PRO A 94 4.28 -10.66 -17.19
CA PRO A 94 5.68 -10.98 -16.92
C PRO A 94 5.99 -10.89 -15.42
N ASP A 95 6.74 -11.87 -14.92
CA ASP A 95 7.14 -11.97 -13.52
C ASP A 95 8.62 -12.30 -13.33
N GLU A 96 9.44 -12.00 -14.33
CA GLU A 96 10.89 -12.23 -14.34
C GLU A 96 11.67 -10.91 -14.27
N GLY A 97 12.77 -10.92 -13.51
CA GLY A 97 13.73 -9.82 -13.45
C GLY A 97 14.59 -9.89 -12.20
N ALA A 98 15.72 -9.18 -12.21
CA ALA A 98 16.58 -9.09 -11.03
C ALA A 98 15.96 -8.28 -9.86
N TRP A 99 14.95 -7.45 -10.14
CA TRP A 99 14.29 -6.58 -9.18
C TRP A 99 12.78 -6.55 -9.37
N TRP A 100 12.06 -6.47 -8.27
CA TRP A 100 10.68 -6.02 -8.22
C TRP A 100 10.63 -4.56 -7.78
N GLY A 101 10.27 -3.69 -8.72
CA GLY A 101 10.05 -2.27 -8.48
C GLY A 101 8.58 -1.99 -8.23
N SER A 102 8.29 -1.11 -7.26
CA SER A 102 6.94 -0.60 -7.03
C SER A 102 7.00 0.88 -6.68
N THR A 103 6.18 1.68 -7.36
CA THR A 103 5.94 3.08 -7.01
C THR A 103 4.52 3.20 -6.47
N LEU A 104 4.42 3.64 -5.22
CA LEU A 104 3.20 3.74 -4.45
C LEU A 104 2.94 5.19 -4.08
N VAL A 105 1.67 5.55 -3.94
CA VAL A 105 1.22 6.75 -3.24
C VAL A 105 0.44 6.29 -2.03
N ASN A 106 1.02 6.48 -0.86
CA ASN A 106 0.33 6.22 0.41
C ASN A 106 -0.33 7.53 0.84
N GLY A 107 -1.55 7.44 1.34
CA GLY A 107 -2.20 8.63 1.85
C GLY A 107 -3.32 8.32 2.81
N ARG A 108 -3.82 9.38 3.42
CA ARG A 108 -4.86 9.31 4.43
C ARG A 108 -5.60 10.61 4.58
N GLU A 109 -6.84 10.50 5.03
CA GLU A 109 -7.73 11.63 5.20
C GLU A 109 -8.11 11.84 6.66
N PHE A 110 -8.02 13.09 7.11
CA PHE A 110 -8.37 13.51 8.47
C PHE A 110 -8.92 14.94 8.45
N ASP A 111 -9.58 15.34 9.52
CA ASP A 111 -10.09 16.70 9.66
C ASP A 111 -8.96 17.67 10.01
N ASP A 112 -9.07 18.93 9.57
CA ASP A 112 -8.21 20.01 10.09
C ASP A 112 -8.38 20.16 11.61
N PRO A 113 -7.46 20.85 12.31
CA PRO A 113 -7.50 20.95 13.77
C PRO A 113 -8.80 21.55 14.32
N ASP A 114 -9.49 22.37 13.52
CA ASP A 114 -10.75 23.03 13.90
C ASP A 114 -12.00 22.27 13.38
N HIS A 115 -11.84 21.10 12.77
CA HIS A 115 -12.92 20.26 12.21
C HIS A 115 -13.84 20.98 11.20
N ARG A 116 -13.28 21.90 10.41
CA ARG A 116 -13.97 22.69 9.37
C ARG A 116 -13.95 22.04 8.00
N TYR A 117 -12.88 21.32 7.66
CA TYR A 117 -12.71 20.63 6.38
C TYR A 117 -11.76 19.45 6.52
N ARG A 118 -11.77 18.56 5.52
CA ARG A 118 -10.87 17.40 5.47
C ARG A 118 -9.64 17.66 4.63
N LEU A 119 -8.53 17.13 5.12
CA LEU A 119 -7.24 17.12 4.46
C LEU A 119 -6.91 15.70 4.02
N ARG A 120 -6.35 15.58 2.82
CA ARG A 120 -5.66 14.38 2.35
C ARG A 120 -4.16 14.63 2.43
N GLN A 121 -3.49 13.85 3.26
CA GLN A 121 -2.04 13.84 3.34
C GLN A 121 -1.51 12.65 2.53
N SER A 122 -0.46 12.88 1.74
CA SER A 122 0.12 11.84 0.90
C SER A 122 1.65 11.81 0.94
N GLU A 123 2.21 10.65 0.66
CA GLU A 123 3.63 10.45 0.32
C GLU A 123 3.73 9.53 -0.90
N SER A 124 4.74 9.74 -1.73
CA SER A 124 5.16 8.70 -2.68
C SER A 124 6.21 7.82 -2.02
N ALA A 125 6.05 6.51 -2.15
CA ALA A 125 7.03 5.52 -1.73
C ALA A 125 7.42 4.68 -2.94
N GLU A 126 8.70 4.61 -3.23
CA GLU A 126 9.26 3.77 -4.26
C GLU A 126 10.17 2.75 -3.64
N VAL A 127 10.01 1.50 -4.06
CA VAL A 127 10.57 0.35 -3.39
C VAL A 127 11.08 -0.61 -4.44
N TRP A 128 12.32 -1.06 -4.27
CA TRP A 128 13.01 -1.96 -5.19
C TRP A 128 13.60 -3.13 -4.43
N ILE A 129 12.91 -4.27 -4.54
CA ILE A 129 13.22 -5.50 -3.81
C ILE A 129 14.01 -6.40 -4.77
N PRO A 130 15.22 -6.85 -4.39
CA PRO A 130 15.99 -7.74 -5.25
C PRO A 130 15.40 -9.15 -5.27
N ALA A 131 15.58 -9.86 -6.39
CA ALA A 131 15.32 -11.30 -6.47
C ALA A 131 16.34 -12.10 -5.65
N ASP A 132 17.57 -11.58 -5.53
CA ASP A 132 18.62 -12.12 -4.66
C ASP A 132 18.34 -11.74 -3.20
N PRO A 133 18.04 -12.69 -2.30
CA PRO A 133 17.69 -12.40 -0.91
C PRO A 133 18.88 -11.84 -0.09
N GLU A 134 20.11 -11.98 -0.57
CA GLU A 134 21.30 -11.42 0.09
C GLU A 134 21.54 -9.95 -0.31
N ALA A 135 20.84 -9.45 -1.32
CA ALA A 135 20.97 -8.08 -1.79
C ALA A 135 20.06 -7.12 -1.00
N ARG A 136 20.47 -5.84 -0.95
CA ARG A 136 19.75 -4.80 -0.21
C ARG A 136 18.52 -4.32 -0.97
N THR A 137 17.42 -4.13 -0.25
CA THR A 137 16.25 -3.42 -0.78
C THR A 137 16.48 -1.92 -0.74
N TRP A 138 16.07 -1.23 -1.81
CA TRP A 138 16.15 0.22 -1.93
C TRP A 138 14.79 0.86 -1.76
N TYR A 139 14.79 2.02 -1.12
CA TYR A 139 13.62 2.80 -0.83
C TYR A 139 13.87 4.25 -1.23
N ARG A 140 12.84 4.90 -1.78
CA ARG A 140 12.75 6.35 -1.92
C ARG A 140 11.40 6.80 -1.43
N THR A 141 11.36 7.72 -0.48
CA THR A 141 10.11 8.37 -0.06
C THR A 141 10.14 9.84 -0.36
N THR A 142 8.99 10.42 -0.68
CA THR A 142 8.83 11.85 -0.85
C THR A 142 7.49 12.24 -0.26
N TYR A 143 7.53 13.11 0.76
CA TYR A 143 6.31 13.69 1.31
C TYR A 143 5.67 14.57 0.25
N LEU A 144 4.40 14.37 -0.08
CA LEU A 144 3.72 15.12 -1.13
C LEU A 144 2.93 16.32 -0.60
N GLY A 145 2.78 16.43 0.73
CA GLY A 145 1.99 17.48 1.35
C GLY A 145 0.64 17.00 1.85
N ALA A 146 -0.11 17.96 2.37
CA ALA A 146 -1.51 17.82 2.73
C ALA A 146 -2.34 18.88 2.00
N GLU A 147 -3.40 18.44 1.34
CA GLU A 147 -4.28 19.27 0.54
C GLU A 147 -5.75 19.00 0.90
N PRO A 148 -6.69 19.89 0.58
CA PRO A 148 -8.12 19.62 0.79
C PRO A 148 -8.56 18.33 0.08
N ALA A 149 -9.30 17.45 0.79
CA ALA A 149 -9.60 16.11 0.31
C ALA A 149 -10.64 16.06 -0.83
N SER A 150 -11.46 17.10 -0.97
CA SER A 150 -12.50 17.21 -2.00
C SER A 150 -12.71 18.67 -2.42
N ALA A 151 -13.47 18.89 -3.50
CA ALA A 151 -13.85 20.23 -3.92
C ALA A 151 -14.61 21.01 -2.81
N ARG A 152 -15.46 20.31 -2.04
CA ARG A 152 -16.16 20.90 -0.89
C ARG A 152 -15.19 21.29 0.22
N ASP A 153 -14.22 20.44 0.52
CA ASP A 153 -13.18 20.75 1.50
C ASP A 153 -12.30 21.91 1.03
N GLU A 154 -12.07 22.02 -0.28
CA GLU A 154 -11.30 23.09 -0.88
C GLU A 154 -11.99 24.46 -0.72
N GLU A 155 -13.31 24.52 -0.90
CA GLU A 155 -14.10 25.73 -0.62
C GLU A 155 -13.99 26.15 0.86
N ALA A 156 -14.15 25.20 1.78
CA ALA A 156 -14.04 25.45 3.22
C ALA A 156 -12.60 25.83 3.65
N TRP A 157 -11.58 25.20 3.06
CA TRP A 157 -10.18 25.55 3.25
C TRP A 157 -9.86 26.95 2.75
N ARG A 158 -10.40 27.35 1.58
CA ARG A 158 -10.30 28.73 1.08
C ARG A 158 -10.97 29.73 2.02
N ALA A 159 -12.18 29.42 2.49
CA ALA A 159 -12.89 30.24 3.47
C ALA A 159 -12.14 30.37 4.81
N ALA A 160 -11.36 29.35 5.18
CA ALA A 160 -10.48 29.34 6.34
C ALA A 160 -9.16 30.11 6.15
N GLY A 161 -8.94 30.75 5.00
CA GLY A 161 -7.74 31.53 4.71
C GLY A 161 -6.62 30.75 4.01
N SER A 162 -6.92 29.58 3.45
CA SER A 162 -5.97 28.75 2.69
C SER A 162 -4.66 28.42 3.45
N PRO A 163 -4.73 27.96 4.71
CA PRO A 163 -3.54 27.65 5.50
C PRO A 163 -2.67 26.58 4.80
N THR A 164 -1.36 26.73 4.92
CA THR A 164 -0.36 25.80 4.34
C THR A 164 0.29 24.90 5.38
N SER A 165 -0.10 25.01 6.66
CA SER A 165 0.35 24.14 7.73
C SER A 165 -0.69 24.09 8.85
N TRP A 166 -0.74 22.96 9.55
CA TRP A 166 -1.71 22.69 10.60
C TRP A 166 -1.00 22.11 11.82
N ARG A 167 -1.32 22.62 13.01
CA ARG A 167 -0.75 22.14 14.27
C ARG A 167 -1.77 21.31 15.02
N TYR A 168 -1.37 20.12 15.43
CA TYR A 168 -2.18 19.18 16.19
C TYR A 168 -1.55 18.90 17.54
N ALA A 169 -2.39 18.68 18.55
CA ALA A 169 -1.93 18.20 19.86
C ALA A 169 -1.46 16.75 19.78
N ASP A 170 -2.23 15.91 19.08
CA ASP A 170 -1.85 14.57 18.65
C ASP A 170 -1.96 14.54 17.11
N PRO A 171 -0.85 14.66 16.37
CA PRO A 171 -0.90 14.75 14.93
C PRO A 171 -1.55 13.50 14.34
N PRO A 172 -2.65 13.63 13.57
CA PRO A 172 -3.08 12.55 12.69
C PRO A 172 -2.06 12.42 11.55
N GLY A 173 -2.21 11.40 10.70
CA GLY A 173 -1.42 11.34 9.48
C GLY A 173 -0.23 10.38 9.51
N LEU A 174 0.60 10.41 8.47
CA LEU A 174 1.79 9.59 8.28
C LEU A 174 2.91 10.05 9.21
N VAL A 175 3.77 9.15 9.68
CA VAL A 175 4.92 9.53 10.52
C VAL A 175 6.02 10.04 9.60
N THR A 176 6.13 11.35 9.45
CA THR A 176 7.24 11.97 8.72
C THR A 176 8.31 12.46 9.69
N PRO A 177 9.58 12.64 9.28
CA PRO A 177 10.61 13.26 10.12
C PRO A 177 10.20 14.66 10.61
N GLU A 178 9.43 15.40 9.81
CA GLU A 178 8.88 16.72 10.17
C GLU A 178 7.76 16.62 11.22
N ARG A 179 7.15 15.45 11.41
CA ARG A 179 6.12 15.20 12.45
C ARG A 179 6.66 15.37 13.87
N ALA A 180 7.99 15.43 14.07
CA ALA A 180 8.62 15.67 15.36
C ALA A 180 8.15 16.95 16.09
N GLY A 181 7.39 17.84 15.42
CA GLY A 181 6.78 19.04 16.01
C GLY A 181 5.24 19.10 16.08
N GLY A 182 4.51 18.02 15.76
CA GLY A 182 3.04 18.03 15.73
C GLY A 182 2.46 18.91 14.62
N VAL A 183 3.20 19.12 13.53
CA VAL A 183 2.81 19.96 12.40
C VAL A 183 2.64 19.10 11.15
N VAL A 184 1.50 19.25 10.48
CA VAL A 184 1.25 18.74 9.12
C VAL A 184 1.51 19.89 8.16
N ASN A 185 2.34 19.66 7.13
CA ASN A 185 2.67 20.66 6.12
C ASN A 185 1.89 20.41 4.82
N GLY A 186 1.45 21.47 4.16
CA GLY A 186 0.79 21.40 2.87
C GLY A 186 1.75 21.23 1.69
N GLY A 187 3.00 21.69 1.85
CA GLY A 187 4.03 21.56 0.81
C GLY A 187 4.71 20.20 0.80
N ALA A 188 5.14 19.78 -0.38
CA ALA A 188 5.99 18.61 -0.56
C ALA A 188 7.34 18.78 0.14
N GLY A 189 7.88 17.66 0.65
CA GLY A 189 9.21 17.58 1.26
C GLY A 189 10.27 17.07 0.28
N GLU A 190 11.51 17.02 0.73
CA GLU A 190 12.61 16.46 -0.06
C GLU A 190 12.50 14.93 -0.18
N ALA A 191 12.94 14.41 -1.32
CA ALA A 191 13.05 12.97 -1.50
C ALA A 191 14.17 12.40 -0.62
N ARG A 192 13.88 11.31 0.07
CA ARG A 192 14.85 10.58 0.89
C ARG A 192 15.04 9.20 0.32
N THR A 193 16.28 8.87 -0.05
CA THR A 193 16.65 7.56 -0.57
C THR A 193 17.55 6.84 0.43
N TRP A 194 17.27 5.58 0.70
CA TRP A 194 18.10 4.72 1.54
C TRP A 194 17.99 3.27 1.08
N SER A 195 18.85 2.41 1.62
CA SER A 195 18.75 0.97 1.42
C SER A 195 18.87 0.24 2.76
N SER A 196 18.15 -0.87 2.86
CA SER A 196 18.12 -1.74 4.04
C SER A 196 18.50 -3.16 3.66
N GLU A 197 19.22 -3.83 4.56
CA GLU A 197 19.38 -5.29 4.51
C GLU A 197 18.10 -5.99 4.99
N ASP A 198 17.31 -5.29 5.82
CA ASP A 198 16.01 -5.76 6.27
C ASP A 198 14.92 -5.39 5.24
N TRP A 199 14.45 -6.39 4.49
CA TRP A 199 13.11 -6.40 3.90
C TRP A 199 12.23 -7.30 4.75
N ASP A 200 11.24 -6.72 5.45
CA ASP A 200 10.47 -7.47 6.42
C ASP A 200 9.25 -8.17 5.79
N PHE A 201 9.49 -9.33 5.17
CA PHE A 201 8.41 -10.21 4.71
C PHE A 201 7.48 -10.69 5.84
N ARG A 202 7.84 -10.53 7.11
CA ARG A 202 6.96 -10.87 8.25
C ARG A 202 5.68 -10.02 8.25
N ILE A 203 5.72 -8.83 7.64
CA ILE A 203 4.53 -7.97 7.47
C ILE A 203 3.49 -8.63 6.57
N VAL A 204 3.94 -9.44 5.60
CA VAL A 204 3.06 -10.12 4.66
C VAL A 204 2.55 -11.45 5.21
N LEU A 205 3.33 -12.21 6.00
CA LEU A 205 3.01 -13.60 6.39
C LEU A 205 2.83 -13.89 7.90
N ALA A 206 2.57 -12.89 8.75
CA ALA A 206 2.14 -13.09 10.14
C ALA A 206 3.00 -14.04 11.02
N GLY A 207 4.33 -14.10 10.82
CA GLY A 207 5.23 -14.78 11.77
C GLY A 207 6.47 -15.40 11.18
N GLU A 208 6.43 -15.77 9.89
CA GLU A 208 7.58 -16.36 9.19
C GLU A 208 8.14 -15.36 8.17
N PRO A 209 9.41 -14.94 8.26
CA PRO A 209 10.01 -14.13 7.21
C PRO A 209 10.09 -14.98 5.93
N LEU A 210 9.52 -14.53 4.81
CA LEU A 210 9.91 -15.10 3.51
C LEU A 210 11.40 -14.82 3.34
N THR A 211 12.19 -15.87 3.20
CA THR A 211 13.61 -15.74 2.84
C THR A 211 13.82 -15.95 1.34
N LYS A 212 12.84 -16.56 0.65
CA LYS A 212 12.85 -16.76 -0.81
C LYS A 212 11.45 -16.59 -1.40
N LEU A 213 11.39 -15.90 -2.53
CA LEU A 213 10.14 -15.58 -3.22
C LEU A 213 9.43 -16.80 -3.84
N GLY A 214 10.19 -17.82 -4.24
CA GLY A 214 9.64 -19.06 -4.80
C GLY A 214 9.00 -20.00 -3.77
N GLU A 215 9.06 -19.68 -2.48
CA GLU A 215 8.47 -20.50 -1.41
C GLU A 215 6.99 -20.15 -1.17
N VAL A 216 6.48 -19.09 -1.80
CA VAL A 216 5.07 -18.71 -1.70
C VAL A 216 4.24 -19.61 -2.63
N PRO A 217 3.26 -20.37 -2.11
CA PRO A 217 2.47 -21.28 -2.94
C PRO A 217 1.68 -20.55 -4.04
N ASP A 218 1.49 -21.23 -5.17
CA ASP A 218 0.72 -20.78 -6.33
C ASP A 218 -0.67 -21.46 -6.41
N THR A 219 -1.16 -21.94 -5.27
CA THR A 219 -2.49 -22.55 -5.12
C THR A 219 -3.27 -21.85 -3.99
N PRO A 220 -4.60 -21.71 -4.10
CA PRO A 220 -5.43 -21.15 -3.02
C PRO A 220 -5.26 -21.90 -1.69
N GLU A 221 -5.18 -23.23 -1.75
CA GLU A 221 -5.01 -24.10 -0.58
C GLU A 221 -3.65 -23.89 0.06
N GLY A 222 -2.59 -23.79 -0.75
CA GLY A 222 -1.24 -23.50 -0.28
C GLY A 222 -1.14 -22.12 0.37
N LEU A 223 -1.73 -21.08 -0.23
CA LEU A 223 -1.77 -19.75 0.35
C LEU A 223 -2.54 -19.72 1.67
N ARG A 224 -3.69 -20.39 1.75
CA ARG A 224 -4.43 -20.51 3.02
C ARG A 224 -3.59 -21.23 4.08
N ALA A 225 -2.87 -22.28 3.73
CA ALA A 225 -1.99 -23.00 4.65
C ALA A 225 -0.81 -22.13 5.12
N LEU A 226 -0.26 -21.29 4.23
CA LEU A 226 0.84 -20.36 4.53
C LEU A 226 0.48 -19.38 5.64
N TYR A 227 -0.76 -18.88 5.65
CA TYR A 227 -1.23 -17.97 6.70
C TYR A 227 -1.57 -18.67 8.02
N GLY A 228 -1.59 -20.00 8.04
CA GLY A 228 -1.86 -20.80 9.22
C GLY A 228 -3.31 -21.26 9.33
N ALA A 229 -3.50 -22.49 9.82
CA ALA A 229 -4.82 -23.04 10.09
C ALA A 229 -5.51 -22.25 11.22
N GLY A 230 -6.72 -21.75 10.96
CA GLY A 230 -7.54 -21.05 11.95
C GLY A 230 -7.53 -19.53 11.88
N VAL A 231 -6.84 -18.92 10.91
CA VAL A 231 -7.06 -17.52 10.54
C VAL A 231 -8.49 -17.38 10.03
N ASP A 232 -9.25 -16.42 10.59
CA ASP A 232 -10.60 -16.15 10.11
C ASP A 232 -10.59 -15.55 8.70
N ASP A 233 -11.71 -15.66 7.98
CA ASP A 233 -11.75 -15.27 6.57
C ASP A 233 -11.50 -13.77 6.33
N ARG A 234 -11.78 -12.89 7.30
CA ARG A 234 -11.51 -11.44 7.17
C ARG A 234 -10.01 -11.16 7.27
N ALA A 235 -9.35 -11.74 8.27
CA ALA A 235 -7.91 -11.64 8.42
C ALA A 235 -7.17 -12.32 7.25
N LEU A 236 -7.72 -13.41 6.71
CA LEU A 236 -7.20 -14.04 5.51
C LEU A 236 -7.34 -13.13 4.28
N ALA A 237 -8.48 -12.46 4.11
CA ALA A 237 -8.67 -11.49 3.04
C ALA A 237 -7.68 -10.32 3.14
N ASP A 238 -7.49 -9.72 4.32
CA ASP A 238 -6.51 -8.64 4.55
C ASP A 238 -5.10 -9.08 4.14
N ASN A 239 -4.67 -10.27 4.59
CA ASN A 239 -3.37 -10.84 4.27
C ASN A 239 -3.18 -11.09 2.77
N VAL A 240 -4.18 -11.68 2.11
CA VAL A 240 -4.11 -11.99 0.67
C VAL A 240 -4.08 -10.71 -0.17
N VAL A 241 -4.82 -9.67 0.22
CA VAL A 241 -4.75 -8.36 -0.46
C VAL A 241 -3.39 -7.69 -0.24
N ARG A 242 -2.82 -7.75 0.98
CA ARG A 242 -1.45 -7.27 1.24
C ARG A 242 -0.42 -7.99 0.38
N LEU A 243 -0.55 -9.30 0.19
CA LEU A 243 0.30 -10.06 -0.72
C LEU A 243 0.17 -9.57 -2.16
N LEU A 244 -1.05 -9.32 -2.65
CA LEU A 244 -1.28 -8.78 -4.00
C LEU A 244 -0.63 -7.39 -4.18
N VAL A 245 -0.65 -6.52 -3.17
CA VAL A 245 -0.16 -5.14 -3.28
C VAL A 245 1.35 -5.03 -3.07
N TYR A 246 1.90 -5.72 -2.07
CA TYR A 246 3.25 -5.43 -1.57
C TYR A 246 4.28 -6.54 -1.87
N ALA A 247 3.84 -7.77 -2.11
CA ALA A 247 4.77 -8.89 -2.22
C ALA A 247 5.32 -9.03 -3.65
N PRO A 248 6.64 -9.28 -3.83
CA PRO A 248 7.23 -9.68 -5.09
C PRO A 248 6.94 -11.16 -5.41
N VAL A 249 5.66 -11.49 -5.60
CA VAL A 249 5.25 -12.86 -5.91
C VAL A 249 5.12 -13.09 -7.41
N THR A 250 5.21 -14.35 -7.82
CA THR A 250 5.01 -14.78 -9.21
C THR A 250 3.58 -14.49 -9.68
N SER A 251 3.39 -14.46 -11.00
CA SER A 251 2.09 -14.35 -11.65
C SER A 251 1.14 -15.48 -11.22
N GLY A 252 1.66 -16.70 -11.07
CA GLY A 252 0.93 -17.87 -10.58
C GLY A 252 0.40 -17.68 -9.15
N THR A 253 1.26 -17.21 -8.24
CA THR A 253 0.89 -16.88 -6.86
C THR A 253 -0.13 -15.73 -6.80
N ARG A 254 0.00 -14.68 -7.63
CA ARG A 254 -1.02 -13.62 -7.71
C ARG A 254 -2.37 -14.15 -8.21
N ALA A 255 -2.36 -15.03 -9.20
CA ALA A 255 -3.57 -15.67 -9.70
C ALA A 255 -4.23 -16.54 -8.61
N ALA A 256 -3.43 -17.28 -7.85
CA ALA A 256 -3.90 -18.06 -6.71
C ALA A 256 -4.51 -17.19 -5.61
N ALA A 257 -3.91 -16.03 -5.32
CA ALA A 257 -4.44 -15.06 -4.37
C ALA A 257 -5.82 -14.54 -4.79
N TYR A 258 -6.03 -14.21 -6.07
CA TYR A 258 -7.36 -13.84 -6.57
C TYR A 258 -8.38 -14.96 -6.47
N ARG A 259 -8.00 -16.20 -6.83
CA ARG A 259 -8.88 -17.38 -6.67
C ARG A 259 -9.23 -17.64 -5.20
N LEU A 260 -8.27 -17.44 -4.30
CA LEU A 260 -8.49 -17.56 -2.87
C LEU A 260 -9.50 -16.50 -2.40
N LEU A 261 -9.31 -15.22 -2.75
CA LEU A 261 -10.28 -14.15 -2.43
C LEU A 261 -11.68 -14.46 -2.97
N ALA A 262 -11.79 -15.03 -4.18
CA ALA A 262 -13.06 -15.42 -4.78
C ALA A 262 -13.79 -16.54 -4.01
N SER A 263 -13.06 -17.30 -3.19
CA SER A 263 -13.64 -18.37 -2.35
C SER A 263 -14.05 -17.88 -0.96
N LEU A 264 -13.65 -16.67 -0.55
CA LEU A 264 -13.87 -16.18 0.80
C LEU A 264 -15.29 -15.61 0.97
N PRO A 265 -16.01 -16.00 2.03
CA PRO A 265 -17.28 -15.36 2.36
C PRO A 265 -17.06 -13.89 2.76
N GLY A 266 -18.03 -13.04 2.44
CA GLY A 266 -17.99 -11.61 2.79
C GLY A 266 -17.16 -10.74 1.85
N VAL A 267 -16.51 -11.33 0.84
CA VAL A 267 -15.90 -10.64 -0.28
C VAL A 267 -16.97 -10.34 -1.33
N THR A 268 -17.15 -9.07 -1.67
CA THR A 268 -18.25 -8.58 -2.52
C THR A 268 -17.75 -7.63 -3.60
N ALA A 269 -18.45 -7.57 -4.73
CA ALA A 269 -18.11 -6.64 -5.81
C ALA A 269 -18.74 -5.27 -5.50
N ALA A 270 -17.93 -4.22 -5.54
CA ALA A 270 -18.40 -2.84 -5.62
C ALA A 270 -18.63 -2.39 -7.07
N GLY A 271 -18.19 -3.20 -8.05
CA GLY A 271 -18.31 -2.90 -9.49
C GLY A 271 -17.36 -1.79 -9.93
N ALA A 272 -17.69 -1.10 -11.02
CA ALA A 272 -16.86 -0.03 -11.55
C ALA A 272 -16.70 1.12 -10.55
N VAL A 273 -15.45 1.44 -10.23
CA VAL A 273 -15.05 2.52 -9.31
C VAL A 273 -13.91 3.34 -9.91
N THR A 274 -13.66 4.50 -9.33
CA THR A 274 -12.48 5.32 -9.61
C THR A 274 -11.62 5.35 -8.38
N ASP A 275 -10.34 5.01 -8.52
CA ASP A 275 -9.39 5.07 -7.40
C ASP A 275 -9.04 6.51 -7.01
N VAL A 276 -8.31 6.64 -5.91
CA VAL A 276 -7.82 7.93 -5.38
C VAL A 276 -6.88 8.71 -6.33
N LEU A 277 -6.34 8.07 -7.37
CA LEU A 277 -5.53 8.72 -8.40
C LEU A 277 -6.34 9.06 -9.66
N GLY A 278 -7.66 8.85 -9.64
CA GLY A 278 -8.55 9.16 -10.77
C GLY A 278 -8.62 8.07 -11.84
N ARG A 279 -8.09 6.87 -11.59
CA ARG A 279 -8.05 5.77 -12.55
C ARG A 279 -9.31 4.90 -12.44
N PRO A 280 -9.94 4.54 -13.56
CA PRO A 280 -11.06 3.61 -13.54
C PRO A 280 -10.57 2.18 -13.23
N GLY A 281 -11.36 1.42 -12.49
CA GLY A 281 -11.11 0.02 -12.19
C GLY A 281 -12.35 -0.70 -11.66
N GLU A 282 -12.19 -1.98 -11.36
CA GLU A 282 -13.22 -2.80 -10.75
C GLU A 282 -12.94 -2.95 -9.25
N GLY A 283 -13.93 -2.62 -8.42
CA GLY A 283 -13.82 -2.58 -6.97
C GLY A 283 -14.29 -3.87 -6.31
N LEU A 284 -13.50 -4.35 -5.35
CA LEU A 284 -13.83 -5.43 -4.43
C LEU A 284 -13.91 -4.87 -3.01
N GLU A 285 -14.90 -5.26 -2.21
CA GLU A 285 -15.07 -4.84 -0.83
C GLU A 285 -15.24 -6.03 0.13
N TYR A 286 -14.65 -5.90 1.32
CA TYR A 286 -14.85 -6.83 2.44
C TYR A 286 -14.63 -6.09 3.78
N HIS A 287 -15.17 -6.63 4.86
CA HIS A 287 -14.92 -6.11 6.21
C HIS A 287 -13.52 -6.49 6.66
N SER A 288 -12.71 -5.51 7.08
CA SER A 288 -11.36 -5.76 7.56
C SER A 288 -11.38 -6.35 8.97
N ALA A 289 -10.44 -7.25 9.26
CA ALA A 289 -10.16 -7.73 10.61
C ALA A 289 -9.15 -6.83 11.34
N GLU A 290 -8.49 -5.90 10.63
CA GLU A 290 -7.49 -5.02 11.22
C GLU A 290 -8.13 -4.03 12.21
N LEU A 291 -7.49 -3.93 13.38
CA LEU A 291 -7.82 -2.95 14.40
C LEU A 291 -7.65 -1.51 13.85
N PRO A 292 -8.38 -0.55 14.44
CA PRO A 292 -8.66 0.75 13.83
C PRO A 292 -7.44 1.52 13.30
N VAL A 293 -7.63 2.11 12.11
CA VAL A 293 -6.80 3.20 11.58
C VAL A 293 -6.57 4.23 12.68
N THR A 294 -5.33 4.69 12.88
CA THR A 294 -5.02 5.68 13.92
C THR A 294 -5.97 6.88 13.84
N GLY A 295 -6.76 7.11 14.90
CA GLY A 295 -7.74 8.20 14.99
C GLY A 295 -9.19 7.82 14.68
N TYR A 296 -9.52 6.58 14.28
CA TYR A 296 -10.90 6.16 14.02
C TYR A 296 -11.20 4.83 14.70
N ALA A 297 -12.07 4.79 15.71
CA ALA A 297 -12.35 3.58 16.50
C ALA A 297 -13.49 2.68 15.97
N GLY A 298 -14.11 3.02 14.83
CA GLY A 298 -15.25 2.29 14.29
C GLY A 298 -14.86 1.12 13.38
N GLU A 299 -15.87 0.37 12.91
CA GLU A 299 -15.65 -0.66 11.89
C GLU A 299 -15.20 -0.07 10.57
N THR A 300 -14.30 -0.79 9.91
CA THR A 300 -13.76 -0.45 8.59
C THR A 300 -14.08 -1.55 7.58
N ARG A 301 -14.07 -1.16 6.31
CA ARG A 301 -14.06 -2.06 5.17
C ARG A 301 -12.87 -1.73 4.30
N THR A 302 -12.28 -2.76 3.72
CA THR A 302 -11.23 -2.62 2.73
C THR A 302 -11.85 -2.64 1.35
N ARG A 303 -11.42 -1.72 0.48
CA ARG A 303 -11.68 -1.77 -0.96
C ARG A 303 -10.39 -2.02 -1.71
N LEU A 304 -10.34 -3.09 -2.51
CA LEU A 304 -9.29 -3.33 -3.50
C LEU A 304 -9.82 -2.90 -4.87
N VAL A 305 -9.12 -2.01 -5.56
CA VAL A 305 -9.41 -1.63 -6.94
C VAL A 305 -8.45 -2.35 -7.87
N ILE A 306 -8.99 -3.02 -8.89
CA ILE A 306 -8.24 -3.86 -9.83
C ILE A 306 -8.39 -3.27 -11.24
N ASP A 307 -7.30 -3.25 -12.00
CA ASP A 307 -7.34 -2.97 -13.43
C ASP A 307 -7.95 -4.18 -14.16
N PRO A 308 -9.13 -4.05 -14.79
CA PRO A 308 -9.79 -5.17 -15.46
C PRO A 308 -9.01 -5.71 -16.66
N ALA A 309 -8.14 -4.89 -17.29
CA ALA A 309 -7.38 -5.31 -18.47
C ALA A 309 -6.19 -6.20 -18.10
N THR A 310 -5.49 -5.85 -17.01
CA THR A 310 -4.23 -6.50 -16.62
C THR A 310 -4.36 -7.44 -15.42
N GLY A 311 -5.42 -7.29 -14.63
CA GLY A 311 -5.57 -7.94 -13.33
C GLY A 311 -4.63 -7.37 -12.26
N LYS A 312 -3.96 -6.23 -12.52
CA LYS A 312 -3.06 -5.60 -11.54
C LYS A 312 -3.87 -4.81 -10.49
N PRO A 313 -3.49 -4.86 -9.20
CA PRO A 313 -4.03 -3.94 -8.19
C PRO A 313 -3.71 -2.48 -8.55
N LEU A 314 -4.71 -1.61 -8.50
CA LEU A 314 -4.58 -0.16 -8.66
C LEU A 314 -4.52 0.54 -7.30
N SER A 315 -5.38 0.16 -6.36
CA SER A 315 -5.35 0.69 -4.98
C SER A 315 -5.90 -0.29 -3.98
N ILE A 316 -5.44 -0.17 -2.73
CA ILE A 316 -6.13 -0.66 -1.54
C ILE A 316 -6.54 0.55 -0.71
N GLU A 317 -7.78 0.57 -0.26
CA GLU A 317 -8.39 1.69 0.46
C GLU A 317 -9.06 1.18 1.73
N THR A 318 -8.72 1.77 2.86
CA THR A 318 -9.44 1.55 4.12
C THR A 318 -10.51 2.62 4.25
N ARG A 319 -11.76 2.17 4.39
CA ARG A 319 -12.94 3.04 4.42
C ARG A 319 -13.78 2.78 5.66
N THR A 320 -14.52 3.77 6.15
CA THR A 320 -15.51 3.53 7.21
C THR A 320 -16.56 2.53 6.71
N ALA A 321 -16.95 1.57 7.56
CA ALA A 321 -17.93 0.56 7.15
C ALA A 321 -19.32 1.17 6.89
N GLN A 322 -19.73 2.15 7.70
CA GLN A 322 -21.07 2.73 7.65
C GLN A 322 -21.28 3.71 6.48
N GLU A 323 -20.34 4.62 6.27
CA GLU A 323 -20.49 5.71 5.29
C GLU A 323 -19.60 5.53 4.06
N GLY A 324 -18.70 4.53 4.07
CA GLY A 324 -17.74 4.35 3.01
C GLY A 324 -16.76 5.51 2.87
N ARG A 325 -16.51 6.27 3.93
CA ARG A 325 -15.60 7.42 3.92
C ARG A 325 -14.16 6.93 3.86
N LEU A 326 -13.33 7.50 2.98
CA LEU A 326 -11.91 7.14 2.89
C LEU A 326 -11.16 7.55 4.15
N LEU A 327 -10.37 6.63 4.70
CA LEU A 327 -9.52 6.85 5.86
C LEU A 327 -8.04 6.79 5.47
N GLU A 328 -7.64 5.73 4.79
CA GLU A 328 -6.28 5.48 4.31
C GLU A 328 -6.32 4.82 2.94
N TYR A 329 -5.23 4.96 2.20
CA TYR A 329 -5.04 4.24 0.95
C TYR A 329 -3.55 4.00 0.67
N THR A 330 -3.31 2.95 -0.11
CA THR A 330 -2.11 2.80 -0.94
C THR A 330 -2.58 2.67 -2.38
N ALA A 331 -2.15 3.61 -3.23
CA ALA A 331 -2.36 3.53 -4.67
C ALA A 331 -1.06 3.11 -5.37
N ILE A 332 -1.12 2.07 -6.18
CA ILE A 332 0.00 1.53 -6.93
C ILE A 332 0.10 2.32 -8.23
N ARG A 333 1.06 3.24 -8.34
CA ARG A 333 1.32 3.99 -9.58
C ARG A 333 1.96 3.10 -10.63
N ASP A 334 2.93 2.29 -10.22
CA ASP A 334 3.58 1.31 -11.08
C ASP A 334 4.09 0.12 -10.25
N SER A 335 4.13 -1.05 -10.88
CA SER A 335 4.72 -2.26 -10.31
C SER A 335 5.19 -3.21 -11.41
N VAL A 336 6.46 -3.62 -11.34
CA VAL A 336 7.14 -4.32 -12.44
C VAL A 336 8.30 -5.17 -11.95
N TRP A 337 8.44 -6.34 -12.55
CA TRP A 337 9.68 -7.12 -12.54
C TRP A 337 10.60 -6.64 -13.66
N THR A 338 11.85 -6.34 -13.34
CA THR A 338 12.82 -5.79 -14.30
C THR A 338 14.27 -6.05 -13.84
N ASP A 339 15.22 -5.98 -14.76
CA ASP A 339 16.64 -6.13 -14.47
C ASP A 339 17.31 -4.83 -13.95
N GLN A 340 16.59 -3.71 -13.99
CA GLN A 340 17.12 -2.40 -13.64
C GLN A 340 16.54 -1.87 -12.32
N ASN A 341 17.38 -1.22 -11.52
CA ASN A 341 16.97 -0.48 -10.33
C ASN A 341 17.49 0.96 -10.41
N PRO A 342 16.63 1.96 -10.68
CA PRO A 342 17.03 3.36 -10.84
C PRO A 342 17.54 4.00 -9.54
N LEU A 343 17.23 3.44 -8.37
CA LEU A 343 17.74 3.96 -7.09
C LEU A 343 19.19 3.52 -6.81
N LYS A 344 19.65 2.46 -7.46
CA LYS A 344 21.04 1.98 -7.31
C LYS A 344 22.03 2.89 -8.03
N GLU A 345 21.61 3.55 -9.11
CA GLU A 345 22.46 4.38 -9.96
C GLU A 345 22.67 5.81 -9.43
N SER A 346 21.85 6.28 -8.49
CA SER A 346 21.88 7.66 -7.98
C SER A 346 22.92 7.91 -6.87
N LYS A 347 24.06 7.23 -6.89
CA LYS A 347 25.11 7.32 -5.84
C LYS A 347 26.30 8.18 -6.23
#